data_AF-A0A7Y1SLV9-F1
#
_entry.id   AF-A0A7Y1SLV9-F1
#
_cell.length_a   1.000
_cell.length_b   1.000
_cell.length_c   1.000
_cell.angle_alpha   90.00
_cell.angle_beta   90.00
_cell.angle_gamma   90.00
#
_symmetry.space_group_name_H-M   'P 1'
#
loop_
_entity.id
_entity.type
_entity.pdbx_description
1 polymer ?
#
loop_
_entity_poly.entity_id
_entity_poly.type
_entity_poly.pdbx_seq_one_letter_code
_entity_poly.pdbx_strand_id
1 'polypeptide(L)'
;MSDTTNRNDKFQSFEEFYPFYLGEHADPKCRQMHYMGTSLTFVMLGLGIFVHPLWLLAIPFAGYGFAWPAHFFVEKNKPATFTYPLWSLIGDYKMFFSWLTGKLPAQLKAAGIN
;
A
#
# COMPACT_ATOMS: atom_id res chain seq x y z
N MET A 1 -14.39 19.57 20.39
CA MET A 1 -13.07 20.16 20.05
C MET A 1 -12.44 19.25 19.01
N SER A 2 -12.64 19.52 17.72
CA SER A 2 -12.00 18.77 16.64
C SER A 2 -10.62 19.37 16.43
N ASP A 3 -9.59 18.69 16.93
CA ASP A 3 -8.21 19.11 16.76
C ASP A 3 -7.80 18.90 15.28
N THR A 4 -7.89 19.99 14.52
CA THR A 4 -7.33 20.09 13.18
C THR A 4 -5.83 20.18 13.31
N THR A 5 -5.17 19.03 13.46
CA THR A 5 -3.72 18.96 13.54
C THR A 5 -3.09 19.48 12.25
N ASN A 6 -2.22 20.47 12.44
CA ASN A 6 -1.40 21.09 11.42
C ASN A 6 -0.50 20.02 10.78
N ARG A 7 -0.86 19.51 9.59
CA ARG A 7 -0.16 18.40 8.89
C ARG A 7 1.16 18.84 8.23
N ASN A 8 2.02 19.53 8.98
CA ASN A 8 3.40 19.83 8.58
C ASN A 8 4.44 18.99 9.35
N ASP A 9 4.03 18.23 10.37
CA ASP A 9 4.91 17.32 11.05
C ASP A 9 4.97 15.99 10.29
N LYS A 10 6.20 15.55 9.98
CA LYS A 10 6.40 14.21 9.42
C LYS A 10 5.95 13.17 10.46
N PHE A 11 5.29 12.11 10.02
CA PHE A 11 4.96 10.97 10.87
C PHE A 11 6.25 10.44 11.53
N GLN A 12 6.20 10.14 12.83
CA GLN A 12 7.37 9.71 13.61
C GLN A 12 7.40 8.19 13.82
N SER A 13 6.27 7.52 13.62
CA SER A 13 6.13 6.08 13.74
C SER A 13 5.28 5.50 12.62
N PHE A 14 5.44 4.20 12.37
CA PHE A 14 4.59 3.51 11.40
C PHE A 14 3.14 3.43 11.89
N GLU A 15 2.92 3.36 13.20
CA GLU A 15 1.60 3.34 13.84
C GLU A 15 0.81 4.63 13.59
N GLU A 16 1.48 5.79 13.58
CA GLU A 16 0.89 7.07 13.18
C GLU A 16 0.66 7.15 11.67
N PHE A 17 1.60 6.64 10.87
CA PHE A 17 1.51 6.66 9.41
C PHE A 17 0.41 5.73 8.87
N TYR A 18 0.19 4.56 9.47
CA TYR A 18 -0.64 3.52 8.89
C TYR A 18 -2.12 3.91 8.71
N PRO A 19 -2.79 4.59 9.66
CA PRO A 19 -4.14 5.11 9.45
C PRO A 19 -4.22 6.11 8.29
N PHE A 20 -3.23 7.01 8.16
CA PHE A 20 -3.12 7.90 7.00
C PHE A 20 -2.94 7.12 5.70
N TYR A 21 -2.05 6.12 5.69
CA TYR A 21 -1.84 5.25 4.54
C TYR A 21 -3.12 4.53 4.13
N LEU A 22 -3.91 4.00 5.07
CA LEU A 22 -5.21 3.40 4.75
C LEU A 22 -6.17 4.41 4.12
N GLY A 23 -6.13 5.66 4.58
CA GLY A 23 -6.91 6.76 4.01
C GLY A 23 -6.54 7.06 2.55
N GLU A 24 -5.26 6.95 2.19
CA GLU A 24 -4.79 7.07 0.80
C GLU A 24 -5.18 5.86 -0.08
N HIS A 25 -5.85 4.85 0.49
CA HIS A 25 -6.38 3.68 -0.18
C HIS A 25 -7.84 3.43 0.24
N ALA A 26 -8.64 4.50 0.39
CA ALA A 26 -10.01 4.42 0.83
C ALA A 26 -10.93 3.77 -0.22
N ASP A 27 -10.65 3.93 -1.52
CA ASP A 27 -11.43 3.26 -2.57
C ASP A 27 -11.10 1.75 -2.64
N PRO A 28 -12.09 0.84 -2.57
CA PRO A 28 -11.87 -0.60 -2.75
C PRO A 28 -11.16 -0.98 -4.05
N LYS A 29 -11.39 -0.26 -5.15
CA LYS A 29 -10.72 -0.49 -6.44
C LYS A 29 -9.23 -0.14 -6.35
N CYS A 30 -8.88 0.93 -5.64
CA CYS A 30 -7.49 1.29 -5.39
C CYS A 30 -6.79 0.13 -4.66
N ARG A 31 -7.40 -0.38 -3.59
CA ARG A 31 -6.87 -1.53 -2.85
C ARG A 31 -6.74 -2.80 -3.70
N GLN A 32 -7.73 -3.12 -4.53
CA GLN A 32 -7.69 -4.28 -5.42
C GLN A 32 -6.49 -4.24 -6.37
N MET A 33 -6.19 -3.08 -6.95
CA MET A 33 -5.03 -2.91 -7.81
C MET A 33 -3.72 -3.13 -7.05
N HIS A 34 -3.62 -2.63 -5.81
CA HIS A 34 -2.46 -2.91 -4.95
C HIS A 34 -2.34 -4.41 -4.65
N TYR A 35 -3.44 -5.12 -4.37
CA TYR A 35 -3.39 -6.57 -4.15
C TYR A 35 -2.88 -7.34 -5.37
N MET A 36 -3.27 -6.93 -6.57
CA MET A 36 -2.76 -7.51 -7.83
C MET A 36 -1.25 -7.28 -7.96
N GLY A 37 -0.79 -6.04 -7.73
CA GLY A 37 0.62 -5.69 -7.74
C GLY A 37 1.44 -6.49 -6.73
N THR A 38 0.99 -6.52 -5.47
CA THR A 38 1.62 -7.30 -4.39
C THR A 38 1.61 -8.80 -4.66
N SER A 39 0.54 -9.35 -5.22
CA SER A 39 0.51 -10.77 -5.60
C SER A 39 1.55 -11.07 -6.68
N LEU A 40 1.69 -10.17 -7.65
CA LEU A 40 2.65 -10.32 -8.75
C LEU A 40 4.11 -10.24 -8.25
N THR A 41 4.41 -9.47 -7.19
CA THR A 41 5.76 -9.48 -6.60
C THR A 41 6.14 -10.86 -6.07
N PHE A 42 5.21 -11.60 -5.46
CA PHE A 42 5.45 -12.98 -5.01
C PHE A 42 5.62 -13.95 -6.18
N VAL A 43 4.89 -13.77 -7.28
CA VAL A 43 5.11 -14.55 -8.51
C VAL A 43 6.52 -14.32 -9.06
N MET A 44 6.95 -13.06 -9.18
CA MET A 44 8.30 -12.72 -9.65
C MET A 44 9.39 -13.24 -8.72
N LEU A 45 9.16 -13.20 -7.40
CA LEU A 45 10.06 -13.81 -6.42
C LEU A 45 10.19 -15.32 -6.62
N GLY A 46 9.07 -16.03 -6.80
CA GLY A 46 9.07 -17.47 -7.08
C GLY A 46 9.84 -17.80 -8.36
N LEU A 47 9.59 -17.07 -9.45
CA LEU A 47 10.35 -17.24 -10.70
C LEU A 47 11.85 -16.92 -10.51
N GLY A 48 12.19 -15.94 -9.68
CA GLY A 48 13.56 -15.59 -9.34
C GLY A 48 14.31 -16.73 -8.65
N ILE A 49 13.64 -17.44 -7.74
CA ILE A 49 14.21 -18.54 -6.95
C ILE A 49 14.27 -19.83 -7.77
N PHE A 50 13.19 -20.17 -8.48
CA PHE A 50 13.03 -21.50 -9.09
C PHE A 50 13.34 -21.56 -10.59
N VAL A 51 13.40 -20.42 -11.29
CA VAL A 51 13.61 -20.36 -12.74
C VAL A 51 14.89 -19.61 -13.10
N HIS A 52 14.97 -18.31 -12.79
CA HIS A 52 16.15 -17.50 -13.11
C HIS A 52 16.21 -16.21 -12.28
N PRO A 53 17.36 -15.84 -11.68
CA PRO A 53 17.45 -14.69 -10.77
C PRO A 53 17.14 -13.33 -11.43
N LEU A 54 17.20 -13.21 -12.76
CA LEU A 54 16.79 -11.98 -13.46
C LEU A 54 15.32 -11.61 -13.22
N TRP A 55 14.44 -12.57 -12.89
CA TRP A 55 13.05 -12.28 -12.55
C TRP A 55 12.91 -11.41 -11.29
N LEU A 56 13.91 -11.40 -10.41
CA LEU A 56 13.93 -10.50 -9.24
C LEU A 56 13.95 -9.02 -9.64
N LEU A 57 14.51 -8.69 -10.81
CA LEU A 57 14.50 -7.32 -11.34
C LEU A 57 13.09 -6.86 -11.76
N ALA A 58 12.15 -7.78 -11.97
CA ALA A 58 10.76 -7.46 -12.32
C ALA A 58 9.91 -7.05 -11.10
N ILE A 59 10.37 -7.30 -9.86
CA ILE A 59 9.61 -7.03 -8.64
C ILE A 59 9.20 -5.54 -8.50
N PRO A 60 10.09 -4.55 -8.69
CA PRO A 60 9.69 -3.15 -8.62
C PRO A 60 8.64 -2.80 -9.68
N PHE A 61 8.77 -3.33 -10.90
CA PHE A 61 7.82 -3.09 -11.98
C PHE A 61 6.45 -3.71 -11.68
N ALA A 62 6.42 -4.89 -11.08
CA ALA A 62 5.19 -5.55 -10.63
C ALA A 62 4.46 -4.73 -9.56
N GLY A 63 5.18 -4.17 -8.59
CA GLY A 63 4.60 -3.29 -7.57
C GLY A 63 4.12 -1.95 -8.16
N TYR A 64 5.03 -1.17 -8.73
CA TYR A 64 4.74 0.19 -9.20
C TYR A 64 3.78 0.22 -10.40
N GLY A 65 3.81 -0.80 -11.26
CA GLY A 65 2.94 -0.89 -12.43
C GLY A 65 1.45 -0.92 -12.10
N PHE A 66 1.08 -1.45 -10.92
CA PHE A 66 -0.31 -1.45 -10.46
C PHE A 66 -0.61 -0.39 -9.41
N ALA A 67 0.36 -0.05 -8.54
CA ALA A 67 0.17 0.95 -7.49
C ALA A 67 -0.02 2.38 -8.05
N TRP A 68 0.76 2.78 -9.05
CA TRP A 68 0.65 4.15 -9.57
C TRP A 68 -0.65 4.43 -10.33
N PRO A 69 -1.15 3.54 -11.20
CA PRO A 69 -2.45 3.76 -11.81
C PRO A 69 -3.60 3.79 -10.79
N ALA A 70 -3.50 3.04 -9.69
CA ALA A 70 -4.47 3.09 -8.60
C ALA A 70 -4.54 4.50 -7.99
N HIS A 71 -3.40 5.06 -7.60
CA HIS A 71 -3.34 6.40 -7.03
C HIS A 71 -3.74 7.51 -8.02
N PHE A 72 -3.28 7.45 -9.27
CA PHE A 72 -3.50 8.56 -10.22
C PHE A 72 -4.90 8.55 -10.86
N PHE A 73 -5.47 7.37 -11.13
CA PHE A 73 -6.75 7.28 -11.85
C PHE A 73 -7.94 6.96 -10.93
N VAL A 74 -7.73 6.23 -9.84
CA VAL A 74 -8.81 5.84 -8.92
C VAL A 74 -8.91 6.82 -7.77
N GLU A 75 -7.88 6.89 -6.93
CA GLU A 75 -7.90 7.72 -5.71
C GLU A 75 -7.64 9.21 -6.01
N LYS A 76 -6.96 9.50 -7.14
CA LYS A 76 -6.56 10.84 -7.60
C LYS A 76 -5.71 11.60 -6.56
N ASN A 77 -4.85 10.89 -5.84
CA ASN A 77 -3.90 11.44 -4.89
C ASN A 77 -2.45 11.21 -5.33
N LYS A 78 -1.51 11.77 -4.57
CA LYS A 78 -0.08 11.53 -4.77
C LYS A 78 0.35 10.37 -3.89
N PRO A 79 0.98 9.32 -4.42
CA PRO A 79 1.46 8.19 -3.63
C PRO A 79 2.29 8.63 -2.42
N ALA A 80 1.92 8.13 -1.23
CA ALA A 80 2.67 8.37 0.00
C ALA A 80 4.13 7.89 -0.10
N THR A 81 4.43 6.97 -1.02
CA THR A 81 5.77 6.45 -1.32
C THR A 81 6.77 7.55 -1.66
N PHE A 82 6.33 8.69 -2.22
CA PHE A 82 7.22 9.82 -2.49
C PHE A 82 7.72 10.53 -1.23
N THR A 83 7.02 10.37 -0.10
CA THR A 83 7.39 10.97 1.19
C THR A 83 7.91 9.92 2.17
N TYR A 84 7.29 8.74 2.19
CA TYR A 84 7.60 7.63 3.10
C TYR A 84 7.76 6.32 2.32
N PRO A 85 8.84 6.12 1.55
CA PRO A 85 8.98 4.99 0.64
C PRO A 85 8.96 3.64 1.37
N LEU A 86 9.73 3.51 2.46
CA LEU A 86 9.79 2.26 3.23
C LEU A 86 8.47 1.95 3.94
N TRP A 87 7.84 2.95 4.55
CA TRP A 87 6.56 2.73 5.23
C TRP A 87 5.42 2.46 4.26
N SER A 88 5.45 3.04 3.06
CA SER A 88 4.45 2.73 2.03
C SER A 88 4.60 1.28 1.56
N LEU A 89 5.83 0.80 1.36
CA LEU A 89 6.09 -0.60 1.04
C LEU A 89 5.61 -1.56 2.14
N ILE A 90 5.94 -1.25 3.41
CA ILE A 90 5.45 -2.02 4.56
C ILE A 90 3.92 -1.96 4.63
N GLY A 91 3.34 -0.80 4.32
CA GLY A 91 1.90 -0.56 4.23
C GLY A 91 1.23 -1.48 3.21
N ASP A 92 1.79 -1.61 2.01
CA ASP A 92 1.26 -2.48 0.95
C ASP A 92 1.17 -3.93 1.42
N TYR A 93 2.27 -4.48 1.96
CA TYR A 93 2.27 -5.85 2.46
C TYR A 93 1.35 -6.02 3.68
N LYS A 94 1.36 -5.07 4.63
CA LYS A 94 0.48 -5.13 5.80
C LYS A 94 -0.99 -5.11 5.38
N MET A 95 -1.38 -4.22 4.48
CA MET A 95 -2.74 -4.14 3.96
C MET A 95 -3.13 -5.41 3.20
N PHE A 96 -2.24 -5.94 2.36
CA PHE A 96 -2.45 -7.19 1.63
C PHE A 96 -2.67 -8.40 2.55
N PHE A 97 -1.81 -8.59 3.56
CA PHE A 97 -1.97 -9.69 4.53
C PHE A 97 -3.18 -9.48 5.45
N SER A 98 -3.48 -8.25 5.85
CA SER A 98 -4.71 -7.93 6.58
C SER A 98 -5.96 -8.28 5.76
N TRP A 99 -5.94 -8.06 4.45
CA TRP A 99 -7.02 -8.45 3.54
C TRP A 99 -7.14 -9.98 3.45
N LEU A 100 -6.04 -10.68 3.19
CA LEU A 100 -6.00 -12.15 3.12
C LEU A 100 -6.46 -12.82 4.42
N THR A 101 -6.14 -12.23 5.58
CA THR A 101 -6.49 -12.79 6.90
C THR A 101 -7.83 -12.27 7.45
N GLY A 102 -8.58 -11.47 6.68
CA GLY A 102 -9.89 -10.93 7.08
C GLY A 102 -9.84 -9.83 8.16
N LYS A 103 -8.65 -9.32 8.50
CA LYS A 103 -8.45 -8.26 9.52
C LYS A 103 -8.65 -6.84 8.99
N LEU A 104 -8.56 -6.65 7.67
CA LEU A 104 -8.59 -5.32 7.07
C LEU A 104 -9.88 -4.52 7.34
N PRO A 105 -11.10 -5.10 7.30
CA PRO A 105 -12.32 -4.34 7.58
C PRO A 105 -12.32 -3.65 8.96
N ALA A 106 -11.78 -4.33 9.98
CA ALA A 106 -11.65 -3.74 11.32
C ALA A 106 -10.63 -2.58 11.34
N GLN A 107 -9.54 -2.69 10.57
CA GLN A 107 -8.52 -1.65 10.47
C GLN A 107 -9.03 -0.42 9.69
N LEU A 108 -9.77 -0.62 8.60
CA LEU A 108 -10.42 0.46 7.86
C LEU A 108 -11.42 1.22 8.73
N LYS A 109 -12.27 0.49 9.46
CA LYS A 109 -13.22 1.09 10.42
C LYS A 109 -12.51 1.89 11.51
N ALA A 110 -11.42 1.36 12.08
CA ALA A 110 -10.62 2.06 13.08
C ALA A 110 -9.96 3.33 12.51
N ALA A 111 -9.65 3.35 11.22
CA ALA A 111 -9.15 4.52 10.50
C ALA A 111 -10.26 5.48 10.00
N GLY A 112 -11.54 5.20 10.28
CA GLY A 112 -12.67 6.03 9.87
C GLY A 112 -13.09 5.88 8.40
N ILE A 113 -12.70 4.79 7.75
CA ILE A 113 -13.00 4.49 6.35
C ILE A 113 -14.17 3.51 6.30
N ASN A 114 -15.24 3.88 5.60
CA ASN A 114 -16.48 3.08 5.45
C ASN A 114 -16.54 2.37 4.10
#